data_AF-X1J940-F1
#
_entry.id   AF-X1J940-F1
#
_cell.length_a   1.000
_cell.length_b   1.000
_cell.length_c   1.000
_cell.angle_alpha   90.00
_cell.angle_beta   90.00
_cell.angle_gamma   90.00
#
_symmetry.space_group_name_H-M   'P 1'
#
loop_
_entity.id
_entity.type
_entity.pdbx_description
1 polymer ?
#
loop_
_entity_poly.entity_id
_entity_poly.type
_entity_poly.pdbx_seq_one_letter_code
_entity_poly.pdbx_strand_id
1 'polypeptide(L)' 'MSKTKVGIINVTGYAGVELARLLYQHPEVELASVTGRSAAGQKLGNVFPHLASIDLTIEAE' A
#
# COMPACT_ATOMS: atom_id res chain seq x y z
N MET A 1 -21.62 6.63 -0.49
CA MET A 1 -20.67 7.37 -1.36
C MET A 1 -19.69 6.38 -1.96
N SER A 2 -19.22 6.61 -3.19
CA SER A 2 -18.15 5.79 -3.79
C SER A 2 -16.82 6.11 -3.09
N LYS A 3 -16.02 5.09 -2.80
CA LYS A 3 -14.67 5.30 -2.27
C LYS A 3 -13.77 5.93 -3.34
N THR A 4 -12.85 6.78 -2.94
CA THR A 4 -11.79 7.33 -3.79
C THR A 4 -10.66 6.33 -3.91
N LYS A 5 -10.29 5.95 -5.13
CA LYS A 5 -9.17 5.06 -5.40
C LYS A 5 -7.86 5.81 -5.30
N VAL A 6 -6.92 5.29 -4.51
CA VAL A 6 -5.60 5.90 -4.30
C VAL A 6 -4.50 4.89 -4.60
N GLY A 7 -3.46 5.36 -5.29
CA GLY A 7 -2.20 4.64 -5.45
C GLY A 7 -1.09 5.32 -4.66
N ILE A 8 -0.17 4.53 -4.08
CA ILE A 8 1.02 5.06 -3.39
C ILE A 8 2.27 4.73 -4.19
N ILE A 9 2.98 5.78 -4.60
CA ILE A 9 4.31 5.63 -5.22
C ILE A 9 5.36 5.51 -4.12
N ASN A 10 6.26 4.52 -4.24
CA ASN A 10 7.30 4.23 -3.26
C ASN A 10 6.78 3.90 -1.84
N VAL A 11 5.91 2.88 -1.74
CA VAL A 11 5.34 2.40 -0.47
C VAL A 11 6.40 1.90 0.52
N THR A 12 7.58 1.52 0.02
CA THR A 12 8.69 1.02 0.86
C THR A 12 9.36 2.11 1.70
N GLY A 13 9.12 3.40 1.41
CA GLY A 13 9.58 4.49 2.25
C GLY A 13 8.76 4.61 3.55
N TYR A 14 9.35 5.15 4.61
CA TYR A 14 8.67 5.29 5.92
C TYR A 14 7.36 6.08 5.84
N ALA A 15 7.31 7.13 5.02
CA ALA A 15 6.07 7.87 4.79
C ALA A 15 5.05 7.04 3.97
N GLY A 16 5.52 6.27 2.99
CA GLY A 16 4.67 5.45 2.14
C GLY A 16 3.99 4.31 2.90
N VAL A 17 4.73 3.62 3.77
CA VAL A 17 4.21 2.51 4.57
C VAL A 17 3.20 3.01 5.62
N GLU A 18 3.47 4.14 6.27
CA GLU A 18 2.50 4.74 7.21
C GLU A 18 1.27 5.30 6.50
N LEU A 19 1.44 5.87 5.30
CA LEU A 19 0.30 6.28 4.48
C LEU A 19 -0.57 5.08 4.10
N ALA A 20 0.04 3.95 3.71
CA ALA A 20 -0.69 2.71 3.43
C ALA A 20 -1.48 2.24 4.65
N ARG A 21 -0.87 2.25 5.84
CA ARG A 21 -1.51 1.88 7.12
C ARG A 21 -2.74 2.75 7.42
N LEU A 22 -2.63 4.05 7.22
CA LEU A 22 -3.71 5.02 7.47
C LEU A 22 -4.83 4.90 6.43
N LEU A 23 -4.49 4.89 5.13
CA LEU A 23 -5.47 4.87 4.04
C LEU A 23 -6.25 3.56 3.98
N TYR A 24 -5.63 2.43 4.33
CA TYR A 24 -6.31 1.14 4.38
C TYR A 24 -7.50 1.12 5.34
N GLN A 25 -7.45 1.92 6.42
CA GLN A 25 -8.52 2.03 7.41
C GLN A 25 -9.49 3.19 7.13
N HIS A 26 -9.24 3.99 6.09
CA HIS A 26 -10.02 5.21 5.86
C HIS A 26 -11.38 4.88 5.20
N PRO A 27 -12.51 5.36 5.74
CA PRO A 27 -13.84 4.95 5.31
C PRO A 27 -14.17 5.34 3.86
N GLU A 28 -13.57 6.42 3.37
CA GLU A 28 -13.83 6.97 2.04
C GLU A 28 -12.73 6.65 1.01
N VAL A 29 -11.73 5.84 1.37
CA VAL A 29 -10.62 5.51 0.48
C VAL A 29 -10.57 4.00 0.21
N GLU A 30 -10.18 3.68 -1.01
CA GLU A 30 -9.75 2.35 -1.43
C GLU A 30 -8.28 2.46 -1.84
N LEU A 31 -7.39 1.82 -1.08
CA LEU A 31 -5.99 1.68 -1.47
C LEU A 31 -5.92 0.67 -2.62
N ALA A 32 -5.79 1.18 -3.84
CA ALA A 32 -5.96 0.40 -5.07
C ALA A 32 -4.63 -0.14 -5.62
N SER A 33 -3.52 0.56 -5.37
CA SER A 33 -2.19 0.13 -5.82
C SER A 33 -1.08 0.70 -4.94
N VAL A 34 0.06 0.01 -4.94
CA VAL A 34 1.29 0.44 -4.27
C VAL A 34 2.48 0.06 -5.14
N THR A 35 3.47 0.95 -5.26
CA THR A 35 4.68 0.70 -6.05
C THR A 35 5.94 0.81 -5.19
N GLY A 36 7.06 0.25 -5.65
CA GLY A 36 8.36 0.41 -5.01
C GLY A 36 9.46 -0.37 -5.75
N ARG A 37 10.71 0.11 -5.69
CA ARG A 37 11.84 -0.52 -6.41
C ARG A 37 12.40 -1.76 -5.72
N SER A 38 12.71 -1.67 -4.43
CA SER A 38 13.48 -2.72 -3.72
C SER A 38 12.70 -4.00 -3.45
N ALA A 39 11.37 -3.92 -3.44
CA ALA A 39 10.49 -5.02 -3.11
C ALA A 39 9.41 -5.30 -4.18
N ALA A 40 9.62 -4.82 -5.40
CA ALA A 40 8.72 -5.09 -6.53
C ALA A 40 8.46 -6.60 -6.69
N GLY A 41 7.21 -6.96 -6.95
CA GLY A 41 6.73 -8.34 -7.08
C GLY A 41 6.42 -9.05 -5.76
N GLN A 42 6.75 -8.46 -4.61
CA GLN A 42 6.44 -9.05 -3.31
C GLN A 42 5.09 -8.56 -2.79
N LYS A 43 4.39 -9.39 -2.01
CA LYS A 43 3.20 -8.98 -1.27
C LYS A 43 3.58 -7.98 -0.18
N LEU A 44 2.80 -6.92 0.00
CA LEU A 44 3.06 -5.88 0.99
C LEU A 44 3.17 -6.49 2.41
N GLY A 45 2.28 -7.43 2.75
CA GLY A 45 2.32 -8.16 4.02
C GLY A 45 3.57 -9.01 4.25
N ASN A 46 4.26 -9.46 3.20
CA ASN A 46 5.51 -10.22 3.34
C ASN A 46 6.68 -9.29 3.69
N VAL A 47 6.67 -8.06 3.16
CA VAL A 47 7.70 -7.05 3.42
C VAL A 47 7.43 -6.35 4.76
N PHE A 48 6.16 -6.08 5.05
CA PHE A 48 5.68 -5.40 6.25
C PHE A 48 4.63 -6.26 6.96
N PRO A 49 5.03 -7.20 7.85
CA PRO A 49 4.10 -8.12 8.50
C PRO A 49 2.96 -7.45 9.28
N HIS A 50 3.17 -6.24 9.80
CA HIS A 50 2.14 -5.45 10.48
C HIS A 50 1.04 -4.93 9.51
N LEU A 51 1.26 -4.99 8.20
CA LEU A 51 0.31 -4.69 7.14
C LEU A 51 -0.21 -5.96 6.44
N ALA A 52 -0.11 -7.14 7.06
CA ALA A 52 -0.52 -8.41 6.45
C ALA A 52 -1.98 -8.45 5.98
N SER A 53 -2.85 -7.62 6.54
CA SER A 53 -4.25 -7.48 6.10
C SER A 53 -4.41 -6.76 4.76
N ILE A 54 -3.38 -6.06 4.28
CA ILE A 54 -3.39 -5.36 2.99
C ILE A 54 -2.92 -6.33 1.91
N ASP A 55 -3.87 -6.90 1.17
CA ASP A 55 -3.60 -7.84 0.08
C ASP A 55 -3.24 -7.12 -1.23
N LEU A 56 -2.11 -6.41 -1.23
CA LEU A 56 -1.55 -5.77 -2.42
C LEU A 56 -0.15 -6.31 -2.73
N THR A 57 0.15 -6.43 -4.02
CA THR A 57 1.51 -6.67 -4.50
C THR A 57 2.17 -5.33 -4.75
N ILE A 58 3.44 -5.19 -4.36
CA ILE A 58 4.24 -4.01 -4.67
C ILE A 58 4.60 -4.06 -6.14
N GLU A 59 4.08 -3.14 -6.94
CA GLU A 59 4.40 -3.03 -8.36
C GLU A 59 5.73 -2.30 -8.57
N ALA A 60 6.38 -2.52 -9.70
CA ALA A 60 7.52 -1.69 -10.08
C ALA A 60 7.04 -0.25 -10.37
N GLU A 61 7.81 0.74 -9.92
CA GLU A 61 7.60 2.16 -10.26
C GLU A 61 7.78 2.45 -11.75
#